data_AF-A0A920UE95-F1
#
_entry.id   AF-A0A920UE95-F1
#
_cell.length_a   1.000
_cell.length_b   1.000
_cell.length_c   1.000
_cell.angle_alpha   90.00
_cell.angle_beta   90.00
_cell.angle_gamma   90.00
#
_symmetry.space_group_name_H-M   'P 1'
#
loop_
_entity.id
_entity.type
_entity.pdbx_description
1 polymer ?
#
loop_
_entity_poly.entity_id
_entity_poly.type
_entity_poly.pdbx_seq_one_letter_code
_entity_poly.pdbx_strand_id
1 'polypeptide(L)'
;MALPAFGRPPAYYFIWILPRNSFNRLCGLFADAQLPRFLLILLIRLFSWKYGVNLNEASKKVSEYRNFNEFFTRKLLPDARTLDPDKEAVLSPVDGYWANLGYKQ
;
A
#
# COMPACT_ATOMS: atom_id res chain seq x y z
N MET A 1 25.25 10.83 -11.23
CA MET A 1 26.69 10.58 -11.45
C MET A 1 27.02 9.26 -10.76
N ALA A 2 27.24 8.19 -11.52
CA ALA A 2 27.53 6.85 -10.99
C ALA A 2 29.02 6.77 -10.62
N LEU A 3 29.34 6.24 -9.44
CA LEU A 3 30.72 5.92 -9.07
C LEU A 3 31.18 4.70 -9.89
N PRO A 4 32.34 4.76 -10.57
CA PRO A 4 32.68 3.88 -11.69
C PRO A 4 32.99 2.41 -11.34
N ALA A 5 32.82 1.99 -10.08
CA ALA A 5 32.94 0.60 -9.64
C ALA A 5 31.59 -0.07 -9.30
N PHE A 6 30.49 0.71 -9.26
CA PHE A 6 29.18 0.27 -8.75
C PHE A 6 28.11 0.53 -9.81
N GLY A 7 27.80 -0.47 -10.63
CA GLY A 7 26.77 -0.42 -11.67
C GLY A 7 25.31 -0.30 -11.20
N ARG A 8 25.05 0.07 -9.93
CA ARG A 8 23.70 0.26 -9.36
C ARG A 8 23.62 1.55 -8.52
N PRO A 9 22.44 2.21 -8.43
CA PRO A 9 22.27 3.40 -7.60
C PRO A 9 22.61 3.12 -6.12
N PRO A 10 23.17 4.10 -5.37
CA PRO A 10 23.59 3.92 -3.98
C PRO A 10 22.49 3.37 -3.05
N ALA A 11 21.22 3.67 -3.34
CA ALA A 11 20.06 3.14 -2.61
C ALA A 11 19.94 1.61 -2.65
N TYR A 12 20.43 0.93 -3.69
CA TYR A 12 20.39 -0.53 -3.77
C TYR A 12 21.27 -1.21 -2.72
N TYR A 13 22.40 -0.60 -2.37
CA TYR A 13 23.31 -1.15 -1.35
C TYR A 13 22.72 -1.03 0.04
N PHE A 14 22.02 0.08 0.33
CA PHE A 14 21.25 0.21 1.55
C PHE A 14 20.18 -0.89 1.68
N ILE A 15 19.40 -1.13 0.63
CA ILE A 15 18.37 -2.17 0.60
C ILE A 15 18.97 -3.59 0.71
N TRP A 16 20.20 -3.79 0.23
CA TRP A 16 20.90 -5.07 0.31
C TRP A 16 21.41 -5.36 1.74
N ILE A 17 21.89 -4.33 2.44
CA ILE A 17 22.41 -4.44 3.82
C ILE A 17 21.27 -4.48 4.85
N LEU A 18 20.13 -3.85 4.55
CA LEU A 18 19.01 -3.77 5.48
C LEU A 18 18.48 -5.18 5.85
N PRO A 19 18.42 -5.56 7.14
CA PRO A 19 17.87 -6.84 7.57
C PRO A 19 16.36 -6.88 7.36
N ARG A 20 15.94 -7.28 6.15
CA ARG A 20 14.57 -7.18 5.65
C ARG A 20 13.52 -7.78 6.58
N ASN A 21 13.79 -8.96 7.15
CA ASN A 21 12.83 -9.64 8.02
C ASN A 21 12.58 -8.86 9.32
N SER A 22 13.63 -8.39 9.97
CA SER A 22 13.52 -7.60 11.21
C SER A 22 12.87 -6.26 10.94
N PHE A 23 13.27 -5.60 9.85
CA PHE A 23 12.68 -4.33 9.43
C PHE A 23 11.18 -4.47 9.12
N ASN A 24 10.78 -5.50 8.37
CA ASN A 24 9.38 -5.75 8.06
C ASN A 24 8.55 -6.01 9.33
N ARG A 25 9.07 -6.80 10.27
CA ARG A 25 8.41 -7.04 11.56
C ARG A 25 8.24 -5.76 12.37
N LEU A 26 9.27 -4.91 12.42
CA LEU A 26 9.18 -3.62 13.09
C LEU A 26 8.10 -2.73 12.45
N CYS A 27 8.09 -2.61 11.12
CA CYS A 27 7.05 -1.86 10.42
C CYS A 27 5.64 -2.40 10.70
N GLY A 28 5.47 -3.73 10.75
CA GLY A 28 4.19 -4.35 11.13
C GLY A 28 3.77 -3.98 12.55
N LEU A 29 4.68 -4.09 13.53
CA LEU A 29 4.41 -3.69 14.92
C LEU A 29 4.02 -2.21 15.02
N PHE A 30 4.68 -1.33 14.27
CA PHE A 30 4.32 0.09 14.21
C PHE A 30 2.97 0.33 13.53
N ALA A 31 2.65 -0.42 12.49
CA ALA A 31 1.37 -0.30 11.78
C ALA A 31 0.19 -0.79 12.64
N ASP A 32 0.42 -1.80 13.48
CA ASP A 32 -0.57 -2.37 14.40
C ASP A 32 -0.70 -1.58 15.72
N ALA A 33 0.31 -0.77 16.06
CA ALA A 33 0.31 0.03 17.27
C ALA A 33 -0.87 1.04 17.30
N GLN A 34 -1.54 1.12 18.44
CA GLN A 34 -2.60 2.09 18.66
C GLN A 34 -2.01 3.45 19.01
N LEU A 35 -1.78 4.26 17.98
CA LEU A 35 -1.30 5.63 18.14
C LEU A 35 -2.40 6.54 18.69
N PRO A 36 -2.05 7.65 19.38
CA PRO A 36 -3.01 8.69 19.71
C PRO A 36 -3.79 9.13 18.47
N ARG A 37 -5.10 9.30 18.62
CA ARG A 37 -6.02 9.50 17.49
C ARG A 37 -5.62 10.66 16.57
N PHE A 38 -5.13 11.77 17.13
CA PHE A 38 -4.68 12.92 16.34
C PHE A 38 -3.50 12.57 15.42
N LEU A 39 -2.54 11.78 15.92
CA LEU A 39 -1.34 11.38 15.20
C LEU A 39 -1.68 10.37 14.11
N LEU A 40 -2.57 9.43 14.41
CA LEU A 40 -3.05 8.45 13.43
C LEU A 40 -3.78 9.15 12.26
N ILE A 41 -4.69 10.09 12.56
CA ILE A 41 -5.40 10.86 11.53
C ILE A 41 -4.42 11.66 10.66
N LEU A 42 -3.42 12.30 11.27
CA LEU A 42 -2.38 13.03 10.54
C LEU A 42 -1.60 12.09 9.62
N LEU A 43 -1.17 10.93 10.12
CA LEU A 43 -0.44 9.92 9.37
C LEU A 43 -1.25 9.42 8.17
N ILE A 44 -2.53 9.07 8.38
CA ILE A 44 -3.43 8.62 7.31
C ILE A 44 -3.63 9.71 6.26
N ARG A 45 -3.84 10.96 6.67
CA ARG A 45 -4.01 12.09 5.73
C ARG A 45 -2.75 12.36 4.93
N LEU A 46 -1.58 12.35 5.58
CA LEU A 46 -0.30 12.53 4.91
C LEU A 46 -0.04 11.42 3.90
N PHE A 47 -0.29 10.16 4.30
CA PHE A 47 -0.18 9.01 3.41
C PHE A 47 -1.13 9.15 2.21
N SER A 48 -2.38 9.52 2.47
CA SER A 48 -3.39 9.65 1.42
C SER A 48 -3.03 10.77 0.44
N TRP A 49 -2.52 11.89 0.93
CA TRP A 49 -2.02 12.97 0.09
C TRP A 49 -0.79 12.57 -0.72
N LYS A 50 0.17 11.87 -0.11
CA LYS A 50 1.41 11.46 -0.76
C LYS A 50 1.20 10.41 -1.86
N TYR A 51 0.28 9.47 -1.65
CA TYR A 51 0.05 8.34 -2.55
C TYR A 51 -1.24 8.45 -3.37
N GLY A 52 -1.97 9.56 -3.27
CA GLY A 52 -3.20 9.78 -4.03
C GLY A 52 -4.35 8.84 -3.64
N VAL A 53 -4.44 8.46 -2.36
CA VAL A 53 -5.48 7.54 -1.89
C VAL A 53 -6.83 8.26 -1.86
N ASN A 54 -7.83 7.73 -2.59
CA ASN A 54 -9.20 8.22 -2.50
C ASN A 54 -9.86 7.73 -1.20
N LEU A 55 -10.05 8.67 -0.27
CA LEU A 55 -10.69 8.39 1.02
C LEU A 55 -12.22 8.28 0.93
N ASN A 56 -12.83 8.76 -0.16
CA ASN A 56 -14.29 8.73 -0.33
C ASN A 56 -14.80 7.32 -0.69
N GLU A 57 -13.93 6.45 -1.21
CA GLU A 57 -14.28 5.05 -1.51
C GLU A 57 -14.23 4.16 -0.28
N ALA A 58 -13.72 4.66 0.85
CA ALA A 58 -13.62 3.88 2.09
C ALA A 58 -14.97 3.75 2.78
N SER A 59 -15.28 2.56 3.30
CA SER A 59 -16.53 2.29 4.03
C SER A 59 -16.62 2.99 5.40
N LYS A 60 -15.50 3.45 5.97
CA LYS A 60 -15.42 4.11 7.29
C LYS A 60 -14.74 5.47 7.18
N LYS A 61 -15.04 6.40 8.09
CA LYS A 61 -14.30 7.67 8.17
C LYS A 61 -12.90 7.44 8.75
N VAL A 62 -11.96 8.32 8.38
CA VAL A 62 -10.56 8.28 8.86
C VAL A 62 -10.46 8.24 10.39
N SER A 63 -11.39 8.90 11.09
CA SER A 63 -11.43 8.94 12.55
C SER A 63 -11.83 7.62 13.19
N GLU A 64 -12.37 6.65 12.46
CA GLU A 64 -12.90 5.40 12.99
C GLU A 64 -11.86 4.28 13.05
N TYR A 65 -10.75 4.41 12.33
CA TYR A 65 -9.65 3.44 12.35
C TYR A 65 -8.88 3.50 13.67
N ARG A 66 -8.49 2.32 14.18
CA ARG A 66 -7.78 2.15 15.47
C ARG A 66 -6.27 2.21 15.33
N ASN A 67 -5.75 1.77 14.18
CA ASN A 67 -4.34 1.79 13.83
C ASN A 67 -4.16 1.96 12.32
N PHE A 68 -2.92 2.09 11.86
CA PHE A 68 -2.65 2.32 10.44
C PHE A 68 -2.94 1.08 9.59
N ASN A 69 -2.70 -0.12 10.14
CA ASN A 69 -2.95 -1.36 9.42
C ASN A 69 -4.45 -1.58 9.09
N GLU A 70 -5.35 -1.21 10.01
CA GLU A 70 -6.81 -1.24 9.78
C GLU A 70 -7.22 -0.29 8.65
N PHE A 71 -6.55 0.88 8.55
CA PHE A 71 -6.74 1.78 7.41
C PHE A 71 -6.14 1.23 6.12
N PHE A 72 -4.96 0.60 6.18
CA PHE A 72 -4.29 0.04 5.01
C PHE A 72 -5.10 -1.10 4.37
N THR A 73 -5.78 -1.89 5.21
CA THR A 73 -6.67 -3.00 4.82
C THR A 73 -8.14 -2.60 4.78
N ARG A 74 -8.44 -1.30 4.64
CA ARG A 74 -9.81 -0.78 4.69
C ARG A 74 -10.72 -1.46 3.66
N LYS A 75 -11.97 -1.68 4.07
CA LYS A 75 -13.04 -2.06 3.14
C LYS A 75 -13.45 -0.87 2.29
N LEU A 76 -13.68 -1.12 1.01
CA LEU A 76 -14.29 -0.16 0.10
C LEU A 76 -15.81 -0.21 0.20
N LEU A 77 -16.47 0.82 -0.33
CA LEU A 77 -17.93 0.84 -0.52
C LEU A 77 -18.34 -0.29 -1.49
N PRO A 78 -19.53 -0.90 -1.30
CA PRO A 78 -19.99 -2.02 -2.14
C PRO A 78 -20.09 -1.63 -3.62
N ASP A 79 -20.46 -0.38 -3.90
CA ASP A 79 -20.65 0.12 -5.26
C ASP A 79 -19.36 0.69 -5.88
N ALA A 80 -18.23 0.66 -5.16
CA ALA A 80 -16.97 1.21 -5.66
C ALA A 80 -16.37 0.39 -6.81
N ARG A 81 -16.69 -0.92 -6.89
CA ARG A 81 -16.17 -1.85 -7.90
C ARG A 81 -17.31 -2.77 -8.35
N THR A 82 -18.15 -2.29 -9.25
CA THR A 82 -19.18 -3.11 -9.89
C THR A 82 -18.54 -4.23 -10.68
N LEU A 83 -18.93 -5.47 -10.39
CA LEU A 83 -18.46 -6.66 -11.10
C LEU A 83 -19.21 -6.79 -12.44
N ASP A 84 -18.52 -7.30 -13.46
CA ASP A 84 -19.16 -7.61 -14.74
C ASP A 84 -20.21 -8.72 -14.53
N PRO A 85 -21.46 -8.57 -15.04
CA PRO A 85 -22.50 -9.58 -14.90
C PRO A 85 -22.23 -10.85 -15.72
N ASP A 86 -21.36 -10.81 -16.73
CA ASP A 86 -20.99 -11.97 -17.52
C ASP A 86 -20.13 -12.94 -16.69
N LYS A 87 -20.54 -14.21 -16.66
CA LYS A 87 -19.84 -15.27 -15.94
C LYS A 87 -18.57 -15.74 -16.64
N GLU A 88 -18.44 -15.46 -17.94
CA GLU A 88 -17.25 -15.78 -18.72
C GLU A 88 -16.22 -14.64 -18.70
N ALA A 89 -16.58 -13.47 -18.18
CA ALA A 89 -15.67 -12.33 -18.08
C ALA A 89 -14.54 -12.59 -17.07
N VAL A 90 -13.30 -12.31 -17.49
CA VAL A 90 -12.14 -12.31 -16.61
C VAL A 90 -12.01 -10.94 -15.97
N LEU A 91 -12.21 -10.87 -14.65
CA LEU A 91 -12.09 -9.64 -13.87
C LEU A 91 -10.66 -9.43 -13.38
N SER A 92 -10.27 -8.17 -13.21
CA SER A 92 -9.01 -7.85 -12.53
C SER A 92 -9.08 -8.29 -11.06
N PRO A 93 -8.07 -9.01 -10.53
CA PRO A 93 -8.06 -9.44 -9.15
C PRO A 93 -7.72 -8.31 -8.17
N VAL A 94 -7.16 -7.20 -8.66
CA VAL A 94 -6.64 -6.12 -7.83
C VAL A 94 -6.73 -4.76 -8.54
N ASP A 95 -6.81 -3.69 -7.74
CA ASP A 95 -6.60 -2.33 -8.20
C ASP A 95 -5.10 -2.07 -8.37
N GLY A 96 -4.65 -1.77 -9.58
CA GLY A 96 -3.24 -1.52 -9.83
C GLY A 96 -2.89 -1.32 -11.30
N TYR A 97 -1.59 -1.34 -11.57
CA TYR A 97 -1.05 -1.22 -12.92
C TYR A 97 -0.40 -2.54 -13.34
N TRP A 98 -0.49 -2.84 -14.64
CA TRP A 98 0.21 -3.96 -15.22
C TRP A 98 1.71 -3.69 -15.25
N ALA A 99 2.49 -4.52 -14.55
CA ALA A 99 3.94 -4.41 -14.55
C ALA A 99 4.57 -5.09 -15.77
N ASN A 100 4.14 -6.32 -16.08
CA ASN A 100 4.52 -7.09 -17.25
C ASN A 100 3.36 -7.99 -17.64
N LEU A 101 3.11 -8.14 -18.94
CA LEU A 101 2.19 -9.13 -19.50
C LEU A 101 3.01 -10.08 -20.39
N GLY A 102 2.93 -11.38 -20.12
CA GLY A 102 3.67 -12.40 -20.87
C GLY A 102 2.75 -13.51 -21.34
N TYR A 103 2.92 -13.94 -22.59
CA TYR A 103 2.34 -15.17 -23.11
C TYR A 103 3.39 -16.26 -22.99
N LYS A 104 3.08 -17.34 -22.27
CA LYS A 104 3.92 -18.54 -22.25
C LYS A 104 3.60 -19.29 -23.56
N GLN A 105 4.52 -19.29 -24.52
CA GLN A 105 4.49 -20.25 -25.63
C GLN A 105 4.84 -21.64 -25.13
#